data_AF-V7D2T4-F1
#
_entry.id   AF-V7D2T4-F1
#
_cell.length_a   1.000
_cell.length_b   1.000
_cell.length_c   1.000
_cell.angle_alpha   90.00
_cell.angle_beta   90.00
_cell.angle_gamma   90.00
#
_symmetry.space_group_name_H-M   'P 1'
#
loop_
_entity.id
_entity.type
_entity.pdbx_description
1 polymer ?
#
loop_
_entity_poly.entity_id
_entity_poly.type
_entity_poly.pdbx_seq_one_letter_code
_entity_poly.pdbx_strand_id
1 'polypeptide(L)'
;MPVGFLTQEQRDGFGRYVDSPSREELERYFHLSDEDREAIQVLRGSHNRLGYAVLLTTVRFVGVLPDKPAAVPVEVLQVLCRQLAIPDPDCLQRYSDHRRWIHATDIQNRFGYRHFTDPGIGFRLSRWLYALCWTGTDRPGVLFERATSWLFTQKVLLPGVSQLERFIAQLRSRVEERLWFTLGRSVTEEQRLQLQDLLTVA
;
A
#
# COMPACT_ATOMS: atom_id res chain seq x y z
N MET A 1 -8.84 18.22 -10.82
CA MET A 1 -8.05 18.18 -9.58
C MET A 1 -6.62 17.77 -9.88
N PRO A 2 -5.60 18.47 -9.37
CA PRO A 2 -4.21 18.14 -9.64
C PRO A 2 -3.85 16.76 -9.09
N VAL A 3 -3.17 15.97 -9.93
CA VAL A 3 -2.41 14.78 -9.55
C VAL A 3 -1.01 15.26 -9.18
N GLY A 4 -0.56 14.99 -7.95
CA GLY A 4 0.70 15.55 -7.41
C GLY A 4 0.49 16.35 -6.13
N PHE A 5 -0.19 15.77 -5.15
CA PHE A 5 -0.39 16.36 -3.83
C PHE A 5 0.61 15.83 -2.78
N LEU A 6 1.38 14.81 -3.14
CA LEU A 6 2.49 14.29 -2.33
C LEU A 6 3.78 15.04 -2.66
N THR A 7 4.63 15.23 -1.66
CA THR A 7 6.00 15.72 -1.87
C THR A 7 6.84 14.65 -2.57
N GLN A 8 7.95 15.05 -3.20
CA GLN A 8 8.85 14.10 -3.85
C GLN A 8 9.38 13.04 -2.87
N GLU A 9 9.74 13.47 -1.65
CA GLU A 9 10.16 12.59 -0.56
C GLU A 9 9.09 11.54 -0.20
N GLN A 10 7.83 11.94 -0.08
CA GLN A 10 6.72 11.01 0.18
C GLN A 10 6.54 10.00 -0.96
N ARG A 11 6.74 10.42 -2.21
CA ARG A 11 6.68 9.52 -3.37
C ARG A 11 7.82 8.51 -3.36
N ASP A 12 9.02 8.97 -3.02
CA ASP A 12 10.23 8.15 -3.03
C ASP A 12 10.26 7.13 -1.90
N GLY A 13 9.66 7.46 -0.74
CA GLY A 13 9.50 6.55 0.39
C GLY A 13 8.35 5.55 0.23
N PHE A 14 7.38 5.81 -0.64
CA PHE A 14 6.20 4.95 -0.78
C PHE A 14 6.55 3.55 -1.27
N GLY A 15 6.22 2.53 -0.46
CA GLY A 15 6.53 1.14 -0.78
C GLY A 15 8.03 0.83 -0.73
N ARG A 16 8.82 1.59 0.04
CA ARG A 16 10.25 1.36 0.27
C ARG A 16 10.60 1.48 1.76
N TYR A 17 11.79 0.99 2.11
CA TYR A 17 12.42 1.31 3.39
C TYR A 17 12.96 2.73 3.31
N VAL A 18 12.35 3.66 4.05
CA VAL A 18 12.87 5.03 4.20
C VAL A 18 14.09 5.00 5.12
N ASP A 19 13.94 4.31 6.25
CA ASP A 19 14.99 4.06 7.24
C ASP A 19 15.06 2.56 7.58
N SER A 20 16.11 2.16 8.29
CA SER A 20 16.17 0.83 8.91
C SER A 20 15.04 0.68 9.95
N PRO A 21 14.30 -0.46 9.96
CA PRO A 21 13.25 -0.69 10.94
C PRO A 21 13.78 -0.62 12.36
N SER A 22 13.04 0.06 13.23
CA SER A 22 13.32 0.11 14.67
C SER A 22 13.22 -1.28 15.30
N ARG A 23 13.75 -1.42 16.52
CA ARG A 23 13.69 -2.69 17.25
C ARG A 23 12.25 -3.18 17.45
N GLU A 24 11.33 -2.29 17.80
CA GLU A 24 9.92 -2.63 18.00
C GLU A 24 9.27 -3.10 16.69
N GLU A 25 9.61 -2.47 15.56
CA GLU A 25 9.14 -2.89 14.24
C GLU A 25 9.72 -4.25 13.83
N LEU A 26 11.00 -4.51 14.12
CA LEU A 26 11.63 -5.82 13.90
C LEU A 26 10.94 -6.93 14.71
N GLU A 27 10.65 -6.67 15.98
CA GLU A 27 9.95 -7.62 16.85
C GLU A 27 8.51 -7.87 16.38
N ARG A 28 7.84 -6.84 15.84
CA ARG A 28 6.43 -6.92 15.42
C ARG A 28 6.22 -7.50 14.02
N TYR A 29 6.98 -7.06 13.02
CA TYR A 29 6.73 -7.35 11.61
C TYR A 29 7.67 -8.40 11.01
N PHE A 30 8.82 -8.63 11.64
CA PHE A 30 9.86 -9.53 11.14
C PHE A 30 9.97 -10.83 11.94
N HIS A 31 9.08 -11.03 12.92
CA HIS A 31 8.94 -12.31 13.60
C HIS A 31 8.32 -13.36 12.67
N LEU A 32 8.97 -14.53 12.59
CA LEU A 32 8.49 -15.69 11.84
C LEU A 32 7.66 -16.57 12.76
N SER A 33 6.34 -16.54 12.54
CA SER A 33 5.35 -17.40 13.19
C SER A 33 5.55 -18.87 12.81
N ASP A 34 4.83 -19.77 13.48
CA ASP A 34 4.89 -21.21 13.17
C ASP A 34 4.43 -21.51 11.74
N GLU A 35 3.37 -20.83 11.26
CA GLU A 35 2.91 -20.94 9.87
C GLU A 35 4.01 -20.52 8.87
N ASP A 36 4.75 -19.47 9.19
CA ASP A 36 5.86 -18.98 8.36
C ASP A 36 7.00 -20.01 8.31
N ARG A 37 7.33 -20.57 9.49
CA ARG A 37 8.38 -21.59 9.62
C ARG A 37 8.01 -22.84 8.85
N GLU A 38 6.76 -23.27 8.88
CA GLU A 38 6.25 -24.39 8.09
C GLU A 38 6.38 -24.13 6.59
N ALA A 39 6.09 -22.90 6.13
CA ALA A 39 6.28 -22.52 4.73
C ALA A 39 7.75 -22.51 4.31
N ILE A 40 8.63 -22.04 5.20
CA ILE A 40 10.04 -21.84 4.89
C ILE A 40 10.83 -23.16 4.99
N GLN A 41 10.55 -24.02 5.96
CA GLN A 41 11.36 -25.22 6.23
C GLN A 41 11.36 -26.24 5.09
N VAL A 42 10.29 -26.28 4.29
CA VAL A 42 10.19 -27.18 3.13
C VAL A 42 11.06 -26.73 1.95
N LEU A 43 11.54 -25.49 1.96
CA LEU A 43 12.37 -24.92 0.91
C LEU A 43 13.81 -25.44 1.01
N ARG A 44 14.34 -25.90 -0.12
CA ARG A 44 15.72 -26.42 -0.19
C ARG A 44 16.73 -25.28 -0.27
N GLY A 45 17.69 -25.29 0.65
CA GLY A 45 18.85 -24.38 0.65
C GLY A 45 18.62 -23.06 1.39
N SER A 46 19.65 -22.59 2.11
CA SER A 46 19.56 -21.38 2.95
C SER A 46 19.17 -20.12 2.18
N HIS A 47 19.64 -19.98 0.93
CA HIS A 47 19.31 -18.84 0.07
C HIS A 47 17.82 -18.75 -0.27
N ASN A 48 17.17 -19.89 -0.52
CA ASN A 48 15.73 -19.94 -0.79
C ASN A 48 14.90 -19.67 0.48
N ARG A 49 15.35 -20.24 1.62
CA ARG A 49 14.71 -20.03 2.93
C ARG A 49 14.78 -18.55 3.35
N LEU A 50 15.97 -17.95 3.26
CA LEU A 50 16.19 -16.54 3.56
C LEU A 50 15.45 -15.63 2.58
N GLY A 51 15.53 -15.91 1.27
CA GLY A 51 14.83 -15.15 0.24
C GLY A 51 13.32 -15.14 0.42
N TYR A 52 12.72 -16.30 0.75
CA TYR A 52 11.30 -16.38 1.06
C TYR A 52 10.93 -15.55 2.30
N ALA A 53 11.71 -15.68 3.38
CA ALA A 53 11.48 -14.93 4.61
C ALA A 53 11.56 -13.42 4.37
N VAL A 54 12.55 -12.95 3.60
CA VAL A 54 12.70 -11.54 3.22
C VAL A 54 11.49 -11.05 2.43
N LEU A 55 11.00 -11.80 1.44
CA LEU A 55 9.80 -11.43 0.69
C LEU A 55 8.59 -11.29 1.61
N LEU A 56 8.37 -12.29 2.47
CA LEU A 56 7.23 -12.37 3.37
C LEU A 56 7.21 -11.23 4.39
N THR A 57 8.34 -10.94 5.04
CA THR A 57 8.39 -9.87 6.04
C THR A 57 8.42 -8.49 5.41
N THR A 58 9.03 -8.35 4.22
CA THR A 58 9.00 -7.06 3.50
C THR A 58 7.59 -6.71 3.04
N VAL A 59 6.80 -7.67 2.53
CA VAL A 59 5.41 -7.37 2.16
C VAL A 59 4.54 -7.04 3.38
N ARG A 60 4.84 -7.61 4.56
CA ARG A 60 4.16 -7.25 5.82
C ARG A 60 4.46 -5.84 6.30
N PHE A 61 5.72 -5.43 6.18
CA PHE A 61 6.18 -4.13 6.70
C PHE A 61 5.94 -3.00 5.70
N VAL A 62 6.33 -3.19 4.44
CA VAL A 62 6.34 -2.17 3.39
C VAL A 62 5.14 -2.27 2.46
N GLY A 63 4.46 -3.42 2.40
CA GLY A 63 3.28 -3.62 1.56
C GLY A 63 3.59 -3.94 0.10
N VAL A 64 4.86 -4.17 -0.24
CA VAL A 64 5.34 -4.50 -1.59
C VAL A 64 6.22 -5.75 -1.55
N LEU A 65 6.13 -6.58 -2.58
CA LEU A 65 7.08 -7.68 -2.79
C LEU A 65 8.34 -7.11 -3.50
N PRO A 66 9.51 -7.12 -2.85
CA PRO A 66 10.69 -6.43 -3.38
C PRO A 66 11.25 -7.13 -4.61
N ASP A 67 11.62 -6.36 -5.63
CA ASP A 67 12.30 -6.88 -6.83
C ASP A 67 13.74 -7.30 -6.57
N LYS A 68 14.39 -6.65 -5.58
CA LYS A 68 15.76 -6.95 -5.15
C LYS A 68 15.77 -7.32 -3.67
N PRO A 69 15.55 -8.61 -3.32
CA PRO A 69 15.51 -9.06 -1.93
C PRO A 69 16.83 -8.81 -1.16
N ALA A 70 17.96 -8.72 -1.86
CA ALA A 70 19.26 -8.40 -1.24
C ALA A 70 19.44 -6.92 -0.86
N ALA A 71 18.54 -6.02 -1.29
CA ALA A 71 18.63 -4.58 -1.03
C ALA A 71 17.86 -4.14 0.23
N VAL A 72 17.41 -5.08 1.06
CA VAL A 72 16.75 -4.77 2.34
C VAL A 72 17.77 -4.33 3.40
N PRO A 73 17.35 -3.57 4.43
CA PRO A 73 18.23 -3.16 5.53
C PRO A 73 18.93 -4.35 6.19
N VAL A 74 20.19 -4.16 6.62
CA VAL A 74 21.02 -5.24 7.17
C VAL A 74 20.42 -5.83 8.45
N GLU A 75 19.73 -5.01 9.25
CA GLU A 75 19.06 -5.40 10.48
C GLU A 75 17.98 -6.46 10.23
N VAL A 76 17.25 -6.32 9.12
CA VAL A 76 16.25 -7.30 8.67
C VAL A 76 16.93 -8.64 8.38
N LEU A 77 18.02 -8.64 7.61
CA LEU A 77 18.76 -9.86 7.30
C LEU A 77 19.29 -10.54 8.57
N GLN A 78 19.86 -9.78 9.50
CA GLN A 78 20.38 -10.32 10.76
C GLN A 78 19.28 -10.96 11.62
N VAL A 79 18.11 -10.33 11.73
CA VAL A 79 16.96 -10.88 12.47
C VAL A 79 16.47 -12.18 11.83
N LEU A 80 16.34 -12.23 10.51
CA LEU A 80 15.86 -13.41 9.79
C LEU A 80 16.87 -14.56 9.81
N CYS A 81 18.16 -14.28 9.60
CA CYS A 81 19.23 -15.28 9.70
C CYS A 81 19.26 -15.95 11.08
N ARG A 82 19.14 -15.15 12.15
CA ARG A 82 19.06 -15.68 13.52
C ARG A 82 17.85 -16.59 13.72
N GLN A 83 16.67 -16.17 13.28
CA GLN A 83 15.44 -16.96 13.43
C GLN A 83 15.43 -18.27 12.64
N LEU A 84 16.12 -18.30 11.49
CA LEU A 84 16.21 -19.46 10.59
C LEU A 84 17.43 -20.36 10.84
N ALA A 85 18.30 -19.97 11.78
CA ALA A 85 19.61 -20.57 12.03
C ALA A 85 20.49 -20.64 10.76
N ILE A 86 20.52 -19.54 10.00
CA ILE A 86 21.36 -19.39 8.81
C ILE A 86 22.62 -18.59 9.22
N PRO A 87 23.83 -19.16 9.05
CA PRO A 87 25.05 -18.54 9.56
C PRO A 87 25.50 -17.32 8.75
N ASP A 88 25.21 -17.30 7.44
CA ASP A 88 25.75 -16.32 6.50
C ASP A 88 24.62 -15.69 5.65
N PRO A 89 24.35 -14.38 5.79
CA PRO A 89 23.37 -13.67 4.97
C PRO A 89 23.77 -13.57 3.48
N ASP A 90 25.07 -13.69 3.15
CA ASP A 90 25.55 -13.62 1.76
C ASP A 90 25.06 -14.80 0.93
N CYS A 91 24.54 -15.85 1.57
CA CYS A 91 23.82 -16.90 0.86
C CYS A 91 22.69 -16.36 -0.02
N LEU A 92 22.08 -15.22 0.34
CA LEU A 92 21.02 -14.56 -0.42
C LEU A 92 21.46 -14.15 -1.84
N GLN A 93 22.75 -13.97 -2.10
CA GLN A 93 23.26 -13.68 -3.45
C GLN A 93 22.99 -14.83 -4.45
N ARG A 94 22.77 -16.05 -3.95
CA ARG A 94 22.39 -17.22 -4.77
C ARG A 94 20.87 -17.32 -5.01
N TYR A 95 20.09 -16.42 -4.42
CA TYR A 95 18.64 -16.41 -4.59
C TYR A 95 18.27 -15.85 -5.95
N SER A 96 17.69 -16.70 -6.81
CA SER A 96 17.42 -16.35 -8.20
C SER A 96 16.09 -15.62 -8.37
N ASP A 97 16.00 -14.76 -9.38
CA ASP A 97 14.76 -14.10 -9.77
C ASP A 97 13.64 -15.10 -10.08
N HIS A 98 13.96 -16.24 -10.70
CA HIS A 98 12.96 -17.27 -10.97
C HIS A 98 12.35 -17.82 -9.66
N ARG A 99 13.17 -18.06 -8.63
CA ARG A 99 12.68 -18.48 -7.30
C ARG A 99 11.92 -17.36 -6.61
N ARG A 100 12.33 -16.10 -6.79
CA ARG A 100 11.60 -14.92 -6.30
C ARG A 100 10.16 -14.88 -6.81
N TRP A 101 9.94 -15.06 -8.11
CA TRP A 101 8.59 -15.08 -8.69
C TRP A 101 7.72 -16.23 -8.18
N ILE A 102 8.30 -17.43 -8.05
CA ILE A 102 7.59 -18.60 -7.49
C ILE A 102 7.20 -18.32 -6.03
N HIS A 103 8.13 -17.85 -5.22
CA HIS A 103 7.89 -17.57 -3.80
C HIS A 103 6.91 -16.42 -3.61
N ALA A 104 6.98 -15.36 -4.42
CA ALA A 104 6.02 -14.26 -4.41
C ALA A 104 4.59 -14.75 -4.70
N THR A 105 4.42 -15.64 -5.67
CA THR A 105 3.11 -16.25 -5.97
C THR A 105 2.63 -17.14 -4.81
N ASP A 106 3.52 -17.95 -4.25
CA ASP A 106 3.20 -18.81 -3.10
C ASP A 106 2.78 -17.97 -1.88
N ILE A 107 3.52 -16.91 -1.55
CA ILE A 107 3.19 -15.99 -0.45
C ILE A 107 1.79 -15.38 -0.64
N GLN A 108 1.46 -14.97 -1.86
CA GLN A 108 0.14 -14.41 -2.15
C GLN A 108 -0.97 -15.42 -1.93
N ASN A 109 -0.81 -16.65 -2.46
CA ASN A 109 -1.80 -17.71 -2.33
C ASN A 109 -1.96 -18.18 -0.88
N ARG A 110 -0.85 -18.37 -0.16
CA ARG A 110 -0.83 -18.92 1.20
C ARG A 110 -1.29 -17.90 2.24
N PHE A 111 -0.77 -16.68 2.18
CA PHE A 111 -1.05 -15.66 3.21
C PHE A 111 -2.18 -14.70 2.82
N GLY A 112 -2.78 -14.87 1.64
CA GLY A 112 -3.96 -14.14 1.18
C GLY A 112 -3.68 -12.72 0.69
N TYR A 113 -2.47 -12.46 0.16
CA TYR A 113 -2.17 -11.18 -0.46
C TYR A 113 -2.80 -11.07 -1.85
N ARG A 114 -3.34 -9.89 -2.15
CA ARG A 114 -4.04 -9.60 -3.42
C ARG A 114 -3.43 -8.41 -4.14
N HIS A 115 -3.57 -8.36 -5.45
CA HIS A 115 -3.16 -7.18 -6.21
C HIS A 115 -4.21 -6.08 -6.13
N PHE A 116 -3.76 -4.83 -6.20
CA PHE A 116 -4.66 -3.67 -6.29
C PHE A 116 -5.59 -3.73 -7.51
N THR A 117 -5.13 -4.37 -8.59
CA THR A 117 -5.87 -4.57 -9.84
C THR A 117 -6.89 -5.71 -9.78
N ASP A 118 -6.93 -6.48 -8.69
CA ASP A 118 -7.86 -7.60 -8.59
C ASP A 118 -9.32 -7.11 -8.58
N PRO A 119 -10.24 -7.89 -9.18
CA PRO A 119 -11.64 -7.52 -9.25
C PRO A 119 -12.25 -7.13 -7.89
N GLY A 120 -12.92 -5.98 -7.87
CA GLY A 120 -13.65 -5.47 -6.70
C GLY A 120 -12.78 -4.77 -5.65
N ILE A 121 -11.45 -4.82 -5.69
CA ILE A 121 -10.58 -4.08 -4.75
C ILE A 121 -10.82 -2.58 -4.86
N GLY A 122 -10.70 -2.03 -6.06
CA GLY A 122 -10.93 -0.61 -6.32
C GLY A 122 -12.35 -0.16 -5.95
N PHE A 123 -13.37 -1.01 -6.14
CA PHE A 123 -14.74 -0.71 -5.73
C PHE A 123 -14.89 -0.66 -4.21
N ARG A 124 -14.35 -1.66 -3.49
CA ARG A 124 -14.40 -1.68 -2.02
C ARG A 124 -13.64 -0.51 -1.40
N LEU A 125 -12.44 -0.22 -1.90
CA LEU A 125 -11.66 0.94 -1.46
C LEU A 125 -12.42 2.24 -1.75
N SER A 126 -12.99 2.38 -2.95
CA SER A 126 -13.79 3.56 -3.31
C SER A 126 -14.93 3.73 -2.32
N ARG A 127 -15.75 2.69 -2.12
CA ARG A 127 -16.90 2.71 -1.22
C ARG A 127 -16.49 3.07 0.21
N TRP A 128 -15.39 2.51 0.69
CA TRP A 128 -14.86 2.80 2.03
C TRP A 128 -14.41 4.26 2.16
N LEU A 129 -13.64 4.78 1.21
CA LEU A 129 -13.23 6.19 1.20
C LEU A 129 -14.43 7.12 1.05
N TYR A 130 -15.40 6.80 0.19
CA TYR A 130 -16.64 7.58 0.03
C TYR A 130 -17.38 7.80 1.35
N ALA A 131 -17.47 6.75 2.18
CA ALA A 131 -18.11 6.85 3.49
C ALA A 131 -17.36 7.78 4.45
N LEU A 132 -16.04 7.91 4.30
CA LEU A 132 -15.21 8.80 5.11
C LEU A 132 -15.22 10.26 4.62
N CYS A 133 -15.39 10.48 3.31
CA CYS A 133 -15.18 11.78 2.66
C CYS A 133 -16.46 12.59 2.41
N TRP A 134 -17.63 12.19 2.95
CA TRP A 134 -18.92 12.71 2.47
C TRP A 134 -19.07 14.24 2.58
N THR A 135 -18.32 14.91 3.47
CA THR A 135 -18.33 16.38 3.61
C THR A 135 -17.43 17.11 2.61
N GLY A 136 -16.60 16.41 1.84
CA GLY A 136 -15.80 16.98 0.74
C GLY A 136 -14.58 17.83 1.15
N THR A 137 -14.26 17.93 2.43
CA THR A 137 -13.19 18.81 2.95
C THR A 137 -11.86 18.09 3.23
N ASP A 138 -11.79 16.77 3.03
CA ASP A 138 -10.59 15.99 3.32
C ASP A 138 -9.44 16.35 2.37
N ARG A 139 -8.28 16.63 2.95
CA ARG A 139 -7.04 16.85 2.19
C ARG A 139 -6.63 15.57 1.47
N PRO A 140 -6.17 15.63 0.20
CA PRO A 140 -5.87 14.44 -0.58
C PRO A 140 -4.76 13.57 0.03
N GLY A 141 -3.79 14.17 0.74
CA GLY A 141 -2.76 13.43 1.49
C GLY A 141 -3.35 12.52 2.58
N VAL A 142 -4.34 13.02 3.34
CA VAL A 142 -5.02 12.23 4.38
C VAL A 142 -5.78 11.05 3.76
N LEU A 143 -6.40 11.25 2.59
CA LEU A 143 -7.08 10.17 1.88
C LEU A 143 -6.10 9.13 1.34
N PHE A 144 -4.91 9.56 0.92
CA PHE A 144 -3.84 8.67 0.50
C PHE A 144 -3.37 7.81 1.68
N GLU A 145 -3.05 8.40 2.83
CA GLU A 145 -2.64 7.67 4.05
C GLU A 145 -3.72 6.67 4.52
N ARG A 146 -4.98 7.10 4.52
CA ARG A 146 -6.13 6.23 4.84
C ARG A 146 -6.24 5.07 3.85
N ALA A 147 -6.08 5.33 2.56
CA ALA A 147 -6.11 4.30 1.53
C ALA A 147 -4.95 3.32 1.71
N THR A 148 -3.74 3.80 1.96
CA THR A 148 -2.57 2.96 2.27
C THR A 148 -2.86 2.06 3.46
N SER A 149 -3.36 2.62 4.57
CA SER A 149 -3.71 1.86 5.78
C SER A 149 -4.77 0.79 5.51
N TRP A 150 -5.78 1.11 4.70
CA TRP A 150 -6.80 0.16 4.27
C TRP A 150 -6.21 -0.97 3.43
N LEU A 151 -5.32 -0.67 2.49
CA LEU A 151 -4.66 -1.66 1.65
C LEU A 151 -3.84 -2.65 2.51
N PHE A 152 -3.05 -2.15 3.45
CA PHE A 152 -2.34 -2.99 4.42
C PHE A 152 -3.28 -3.90 5.20
N THR A 153 -4.34 -3.33 5.79
CA THR A 153 -5.32 -4.06 6.61
C THR A 153 -6.02 -5.16 5.80
N GLN A 154 -6.27 -4.92 4.52
CA GLN A 154 -6.95 -5.85 3.62
C GLN A 154 -6.00 -6.80 2.87
N LYS A 155 -4.71 -6.82 3.24
CA LYS A 155 -3.63 -7.58 2.58
C LYS A 155 -3.58 -7.34 1.07
N VAL A 156 -3.73 -6.09 0.65
CA VAL A 156 -3.61 -5.68 -0.74
C VAL A 156 -2.20 -5.12 -0.95
N LEU A 157 -1.48 -5.67 -1.92
CA LEU A 157 -0.18 -5.16 -2.33
C LEU A 157 -0.32 -3.70 -2.77
N LEU A 158 0.58 -2.85 -2.28
CA LEU A 158 0.56 -1.44 -2.62
C LEU A 158 0.78 -1.29 -4.13
N PRO A 159 -0.08 -0.53 -4.83
CA PRO A 159 0.13 -0.21 -6.24
C PRO A 159 1.30 0.76 -6.39
N GLY A 160 1.64 1.16 -7.62
CA GLY A 160 2.55 2.30 -7.80
C GLY A 160 1.95 3.60 -7.22
N VAL A 161 2.79 4.48 -6.64
CA VAL A 161 2.36 5.75 -6.03
C VAL A 161 1.44 6.56 -6.95
N SER A 162 1.82 6.71 -8.22
CA SER A 162 1.06 7.46 -9.22
C SER A 162 -0.28 6.79 -9.58
N GLN A 163 -0.42 5.48 -9.38
CA GLN A 163 -1.70 4.78 -9.56
C GLN A 163 -2.64 5.10 -8.39
N LEU A 164 -2.13 5.09 -7.15
CA LEU A 164 -2.93 5.44 -5.99
C LEU A 164 -3.32 6.94 -5.97
N GLU A 165 -2.40 7.84 -6.29
CA GLU A 165 -2.71 9.28 -6.40
C GLU A 165 -3.82 9.55 -7.43
N ARG A 166 -3.74 8.93 -8.61
CA ARG A 166 -4.78 9.04 -9.64
C ARG A 166 -6.11 8.51 -9.13
N PHE A 167 -6.10 7.37 -8.45
CA PHE A 167 -7.31 6.78 -7.87
C PHE A 167 -7.96 7.75 -6.86
N ILE A 168 -7.18 8.35 -5.95
CA ILE A 168 -7.68 9.33 -4.98
C ILE A 168 -8.19 10.59 -5.67
N ALA A 169 -7.47 11.12 -6.66
CA ALA A 169 -7.90 12.30 -7.41
C ALA A 169 -9.24 12.06 -8.13
N GLN A 170 -9.40 10.90 -8.78
CA GLN A 170 -10.65 10.51 -9.45
C GLN A 170 -11.82 10.34 -8.47
N LEU A 171 -11.57 9.71 -7.32
CA LEU A 171 -12.57 9.57 -6.27
C LEU A 171 -13.07 10.94 -5.81
N ARG A 172 -12.14 11.86 -5.52
CA ARG A 172 -12.46 13.22 -5.06
C ARG A 172 -13.28 13.99 -6.08
N SER A 173 -12.87 14.01 -7.35
CA SER A 173 -13.64 14.67 -8.41
C SER A 173 -15.09 14.16 -8.46
N ARG A 174 -15.30 12.84 -8.32
CA ARG A 174 -16.65 12.26 -8.31
C ARG A 174 -17.44 12.61 -7.04
N VAL A 175 -16.79 12.74 -5.88
CA VAL A 175 -17.45 13.20 -4.65
C VAL A 175 -17.88 14.67 -4.80
N GLU A 176 -17.00 15.52 -5.32
CA GLU A 176 -17.24 16.94 -5.55
C GLU A 176 -18.38 17.16 -6.56
N GLU A 177 -18.36 16.48 -7.71
CA GLU A 177 -19.45 16.51 -8.70
C GLU A 177 -20.80 16.11 -8.08
N ARG A 178 -20.81 15.04 -7.27
CA ARG A 178 -22.02 14.60 -6.58
C ARG A 178 -22.51 15.64 -5.56
N LEU A 179 -21.60 16.26 -4.82
CA LEU A 179 -21.93 17.31 -3.87
C LEU A 179 -22.56 18.51 -4.60
N TRP A 180 -21.92 18.99 -5.67
CA TRP A 180 -22.43 20.09 -6.48
C TRP A 180 -23.80 19.78 -7.08
N PHE A 181 -23.99 18.59 -7.61
CA PHE A 181 -25.28 18.16 -8.15
C PHE A 181 -26.37 18.11 -7.06
N THR A 182 -26.03 17.64 -5.86
CA THR A 182 -26.96 17.56 -4.73
C THR A 182 -27.35 18.96 -4.23
N LEU A 183 -26.36 19.84 -4.07
CA LEU A 183 -26.59 21.23 -3.67
C LEU A 183 -27.40 21.98 -4.74
N GLY A 184 -27.03 21.87 -6.02
CA GLY A 184 -27.75 22.53 -7.12
C GLY A 184 -29.21 22.10 -7.25
N ARG A 185 -29.54 20.84 -6.92
CA ARG A 185 -30.93 20.37 -6.86
C ARG A 185 -31.73 20.91 -5.68
N SER A 186 -31.05 21.36 -4.62
CA SER A 186 -31.70 21.93 -3.44
C SER A 186 -31.97 23.43 -3.55
N VAL A 187 -31.43 24.10 -4.57
CA VAL A 187 -31.63 25.53 -4.83
C VAL A 187 -32.92 25.73 -5.64
N THR A 188 -33.85 26.54 -5.12
CA THR A 188 -35.08 26.89 -5.84
C THR A 188 -34.80 27.88 -6.98
N GLU A 189 -35.71 28.01 -7.95
CA GLU A 189 -35.56 29.00 -9.03
C GLU A 189 -35.46 30.44 -8.50
N GLU A 190 -36.19 30.77 -7.43
CA GLU A 190 -36.11 32.09 -6.78
C GLU A 190 -34.72 32.36 -6.19
N GLN A 191 -34.17 31.38 -5.46
CA GLN A 191 -32.81 31.48 -4.90
C GLN A 191 -31.76 31.54 -6.01
N ARG A 192 -31.97 30.82 -7.13
CA ARG A 192 -31.07 30.87 -8.28
C ARG A 192 -31.04 32.27 -8.91
N LEU A 193 -32.19 32.90 -9.08
CA LEU A 193 -32.28 34.27 -9.61
C LEU A 193 -31.57 35.26 -8.68
N GLN A 194 -31.80 35.17 -7.37
CA GLN A 194 -31.09 36.01 -6.38
C GLN A 194 -29.56 35.81 -6.43
N LEU A 195 -29.09 34.55 -6.55
CA LEU A 195 -27.66 34.25 -6.67
C LEU A 195 -27.06 34.76 -7.99
N GLN A 196 -27.83 34.76 -9.09
CA GLN A 196 -27.39 35.29 -10.38
C GLN A 196 -27.26 36.82 -10.36
N ASP A 197 -28.19 37.51 -9.70
CA ASP A 197 -28.18 38.97 -9.54
C ASP A 197 -26.97 39.46 -8.72
N LEU A 198 -26.46 38.64 -7.81
CA LEU A 198 -25.21 38.91 -7.07
C LEU A 198 -23.94 38.81 -7.93
N LEU A 199 -24.00 38.15 -9.09
CA LEU A 199 -22.85 37.99 -10.00
C LEU A 199 -22.74 39.15 -11.01
N THR A 200 -23.81 39.92 -11.20
CA THR A 200 -23.79 41.15 -11.99
C THR A 200 -23.13 42.28 -11.20
N VAL A 201 -21.80 42.39 -11.33
CA VAL A 201 -21.06 43.57 -10.88
C VAL A 201 -21.34 44.71 -11.85
N ALA A 202 -21.76 45.87 -11.34
CA ALA A 202 -22.00 47.09 -12.10
C ALA A 202 -20.71 47.69 -12.70
#